data_AF-A0A5B8JC47-F1
#
_entry.id   AF-A0A5B8JC47-F1
#
_cell.length_a   1.000
_cell.length_b   1.000
_cell.length_c   1.000
_cell.angle_alpha   90.00
_cell.angle_beta   90.00
_cell.angle_gamma   90.00
#
_symmetry.space_group_name_H-M   'P 1'
#
loop_
_entity.id
_entity.type
_entity.pdbx_description
1 polymer ?
#
loop_
_entity_poly.entity_id
_entity_poly.type
_entity_poly.pdbx_seq_one_letter_code
_entity_poly.pdbx_strand_id
1 'polypeptide(L)'
;MSGRHTGRTNGGLRLSALPKTLKLIFKLAPRQLNDEIAFAKVELKRKGIQLGVAAAFFAVALVFVAFLVIGLIVAAIMGLATIMPAWLAALLVCAAFLVIALIVGLIGYGRFKKAMPLMPEETIRGLKYDLGIAKEGSSFDAAVLDPKSPQAKAAKAAKEEAAAKAKAEKEAKKAAEQPDLGPAPTEADLRRRLDQRRRHLTGVRDELGEELDVKTQAQALLAATAHRLEDGKDLVDDRIAAFRNHADAAAAPKTAGGSAATGGSKAAAELGKRWKPLAALAASTATFVFLLRRLLKG
;
A
#
# COMPACT_ATOMS: atom_id res chain seq x y z
N MET A 1 -11.51 79.10 8.00
CA MET A 1 -12.54 78.81 6.97
C MET A 1 -12.66 77.31 6.79
N SER A 2 -13.91 76.90 6.52
CA SER A 2 -14.50 75.56 6.45
C SER A 2 -13.75 74.48 5.65
N GLY A 3 -13.95 73.21 6.02
CA GLY A 3 -13.63 72.08 5.13
C GLY A 3 -13.71 70.67 5.74
N ARG A 4 -14.74 70.34 6.54
CA ARG A 4 -15.01 68.95 6.97
C ARG A 4 -15.50 68.12 5.78
N HIS A 5 -14.74 67.11 5.35
CA HIS A 5 -15.24 66.04 4.47
C HIS A 5 -15.56 64.80 5.29
N THR A 6 -16.80 64.73 5.75
CA THR A 6 -17.45 63.48 6.19
C THR A 6 -17.85 62.70 4.95
N GLY A 7 -17.04 61.71 4.56
CA GLY A 7 -17.41 60.70 3.57
C GLY A 7 -18.45 59.75 4.16
N ARG A 8 -19.73 60.13 4.05
CA ARG A 8 -20.88 59.30 4.41
C ARG A 8 -20.86 58.03 3.53
N THR A 9 -20.58 56.88 4.12
CA THR A 9 -20.79 55.58 3.48
C THR A 9 -22.31 55.38 3.34
N ASN A 10 -22.86 55.76 2.19
CA ASN A 10 -24.22 55.42 1.82
C ASN A 10 -24.29 53.91 1.53
N GLY A 11 -24.39 53.11 2.59
CA GLY A 11 -24.62 51.66 2.56
C GLY A 11 -26.08 51.33 2.29
N GLY A 12 -26.59 51.75 1.14
CA GLY A 12 -27.84 51.20 0.62
C GLY A 12 -27.57 49.80 0.09
N LEU A 13 -28.12 48.77 0.74
CA LEU A 13 -28.16 47.39 0.24
C LEU A 13 -28.78 47.37 -1.16
N ARG A 14 -27.95 47.43 -2.20
CA ARG A 14 -28.40 47.28 -3.59
C ARG A 14 -28.83 45.83 -3.77
N LEU A 15 -30.13 45.56 -3.62
CA LEU A 15 -30.77 44.28 -3.90
C LEU A 15 -30.45 43.75 -5.32
N SER A 16 -30.09 44.63 -6.25
CA SER A 16 -29.63 44.29 -7.61
C SER A 16 -28.17 43.81 -7.71
N ALA A 17 -27.36 43.96 -6.65
CA ALA A 17 -25.99 43.45 -6.59
C ALA A 17 -25.87 42.07 -5.93
N LEU A 18 -26.91 41.63 -5.19
CA LEU A 18 -27.00 40.30 -4.58
C LEU A 18 -26.71 39.14 -5.55
N PRO A 19 -27.25 39.10 -6.79
CA PRO A 19 -26.92 38.02 -7.71
C PRO A 19 -25.47 38.06 -8.19
N LYS A 20 -24.83 39.24 -8.25
CA LYS A 20 -23.40 39.37 -8.61
C LYS A 20 -22.48 38.99 -7.46
N THR A 21 -22.81 39.36 -6.21
CA THR A 21 -22.01 38.97 -5.03
C THR A 21 -22.13 37.49 -4.74
N LEU A 22 -23.32 36.89 -4.89
CA LEU A 22 -23.52 35.45 -4.76
C LEU A 22 -22.70 34.68 -5.80
N LYS A 23 -22.70 35.15 -7.06
CA LYS A 23 -21.91 34.54 -8.15
C LYS A 23 -20.40 34.67 -7.93
N LEU A 24 -19.95 35.76 -7.30
CA LEU A 24 -18.55 35.93 -6.90
C LEU A 24 -18.18 34.99 -5.74
N ILE A 25 -19.01 34.90 -4.70
CA ILE A 25 -18.78 33.98 -3.57
C ILE A 25 -18.69 32.53 -4.07
N PHE A 26 -19.61 32.06 -4.92
CA PHE A 26 -19.53 30.71 -5.49
C PHE A 26 -18.31 30.50 -6.41
N LYS A 27 -17.78 31.56 -7.03
CA LYS A 27 -16.58 31.49 -7.88
C LYS A 27 -15.26 31.57 -7.08
N LEU A 28 -15.28 32.23 -5.91
CA LEU A 28 -14.11 32.49 -5.07
C LEU A 28 -13.96 31.48 -3.91
N ALA A 29 -15.07 30.96 -3.36
CA ALA A 29 -15.05 30.01 -2.26
C ALA A 29 -14.21 28.75 -2.53
N PRO A 30 -14.25 28.10 -3.73
CA PRO A 30 -13.42 26.93 -3.99
C PRO A 30 -11.92 27.27 -4.02
N ARG A 31 -11.55 28.48 -4.49
CA ARG A 31 -10.15 28.93 -4.51
C ARG A 31 -9.64 29.19 -3.09
N GLN A 32 -10.44 29.88 -2.27
CA GLN A 32 -10.08 30.16 -0.89
C GLN A 32 -9.93 28.89 -0.04
N LEU A 33 -10.84 27.92 -0.20
CA LEU A 33 -10.71 26.61 0.44
C LEU A 33 -9.44 25.88 -0.03
N ASN A 34 -9.14 25.91 -1.34
CA ASN A 34 -7.92 25.29 -1.86
C ASN A 34 -6.65 25.96 -1.32
N ASP A 35 -6.66 27.28 -1.14
CA ASP A 35 -5.54 28.04 -0.58
C ASP A 35 -5.34 27.77 0.91
N GLU A 36 -6.42 27.67 1.70
CA GLU A 36 -6.34 27.26 3.10
C GLU A 36 -5.88 25.81 3.26
N ILE A 37 -6.35 24.90 2.41
CA ILE A 37 -5.85 23.52 2.37
C ILE A 37 -4.37 23.49 1.98
N ALA A 38 -3.95 24.31 1.01
CA ALA A 38 -2.54 24.41 0.60
C ALA A 38 -1.67 24.96 1.74
N PHE A 39 -2.15 25.97 2.46
CA PHE A 39 -1.49 26.52 3.64
C PHE A 39 -1.37 25.47 4.76
N ALA A 40 -2.47 24.78 5.08
CA ALA A 40 -2.50 23.70 6.07
C ALA A 40 -1.53 22.57 5.69
N LYS A 41 -1.42 22.21 4.40
CA LYS A 41 -0.42 21.23 3.92
C LYS A 41 1.01 21.70 4.14
N VAL A 42 1.33 22.97 3.87
CA VAL A 42 2.67 23.51 4.09
C VAL A 42 3.00 23.55 5.59
N GLU A 43 2.06 23.95 6.43
CA GLU A 43 2.25 24.00 7.87
C GLU A 43 2.38 22.58 8.47
N LEU A 44 1.54 21.64 8.04
CA LEU A 44 1.63 20.23 8.42
C LEU A 44 2.96 19.63 7.96
N LYS A 45 3.46 19.99 6.77
CA LYS A 45 4.77 19.55 6.29
C LYS A 45 5.90 20.11 7.15
N ARG A 46 5.86 21.40 7.51
CA ARG A 46 6.87 22.03 8.38
C ARG A 46 6.87 21.41 9.77
N LYS A 47 5.70 21.29 10.41
CA LYS A 47 5.52 20.65 11.72
C LYS A 47 5.90 19.16 11.66
N GLY A 48 5.53 18.48 10.58
CA GLY A 48 5.87 17.08 10.32
C GLY A 48 7.36 16.84 10.16
N ILE A 49 8.09 17.73 9.48
CA ILE A 49 9.55 17.66 9.38
C ILE A 49 10.20 17.87 10.75
N GLN A 50 9.76 18.87 11.52
CA GLN A 50 10.30 19.11 12.87
C GLN A 50 10.06 17.93 13.81
N LEU A 51 8.84 17.40 13.82
CA LEU A 51 8.50 16.19 14.57
C LEU A 51 9.29 14.97 14.07
N GLY A 52 9.49 14.85 12.75
CA GLY A 52 10.27 13.78 12.14
C GLY A 52 11.74 13.81 12.55
N VAL A 53 12.36 15.00 12.57
CA VAL A 53 13.75 15.18 13.05
C VAL A 53 13.85 14.86 14.53
N ALA A 54 12.92 15.34 15.36
CA ALA A 54 12.88 14.98 16.78
C ALA A 54 12.72 13.46 16.98
N ALA A 55 11.81 12.82 16.24
CA ALA A 55 11.62 11.38 16.28
C ALA A 55 12.87 10.61 15.84
N ALA A 56 13.64 11.11 14.86
CA ALA A 56 14.89 10.52 14.45
C ALA A 56 15.96 10.57 15.57
N PHE A 57 16.11 11.72 16.26
CA PHE A 57 17.00 11.81 17.41
C PHE A 57 16.56 10.89 18.55
N PHE A 58 15.26 10.81 18.85
CA PHE A 58 14.73 9.87 19.83
C PHE A 58 14.99 8.41 19.43
N ALA A 59 14.85 8.05 18.15
CA ALA A 59 15.16 6.72 17.68
C ALA A 59 16.64 6.36 17.92
N VAL A 60 17.57 7.26 17.61
CA VAL A 60 18.99 7.08 17.90
C VAL A 60 19.24 6.95 19.41
N ALA A 61 18.65 7.84 20.22
CA ALA A 61 18.78 7.79 21.67
C ALA A 61 18.26 6.45 22.25
N LEU A 62 17.13 5.93 21.74
CA LEU A 62 16.58 4.65 22.16
C LEU A 62 17.52 3.47 21.83
N VAL A 63 18.26 3.52 20.72
CA VAL A 63 19.28 2.51 20.39
C VAL A 63 20.41 2.53 21.42
N PHE A 64 20.92 3.71 21.78
CA PHE A 64 21.96 3.82 22.81
C PHE A 64 21.46 3.39 24.19
N VAL A 65 20.22 3.73 24.55
CA VAL A 65 19.60 3.26 25.80
C VAL A 65 19.44 1.74 25.78
N ALA A 66 19.07 1.14 24.65
CA ALA A 66 19.00 -0.32 24.52
C ALA A 66 20.36 -0.99 24.76
N PHE A 67 21.44 -0.46 24.16
CA PHE A 67 22.79 -0.95 24.43
C PHE A 67 23.22 -0.74 25.89
N LEU A 68 22.89 0.40 26.49
CA LEU A 68 23.15 0.66 27.91
C LEU A 68 22.45 -0.39 28.79
N VAL A 69 21.17 -0.69 28.53
CA VAL A 69 20.42 -1.70 29.28
C VAL A 69 21.06 -3.09 29.14
N ILE A 70 21.48 -3.48 27.94
CA ILE A 70 22.22 -4.75 27.74
C ILE A 70 23.51 -4.76 28.57
N GLY A 71 24.28 -3.67 28.54
CA GLY A 71 25.50 -3.53 29.33
C GLY A 71 25.24 -3.62 30.84
N LEU A 72 24.18 -2.98 31.32
CA LEU A 72 23.77 -3.03 32.73
C LEU A 72 23.31 -4.44 33.14
N ILE A 73 22.60 -5.17 32.27
CA ILE A 73 22.22 -6.56 32.53
C ILE A 73 23.47 -7.42 32.66
N VAL A 74 24.42 -7.31 31.73
CA VAL A 74 25.70 -8.06 31.80
C VAL A 74 26.47 -7.69 33.07
N ALA A 75 26.57 -6.40 33.39
CA ALA A 75 27.25 -5.93 34.61
C ALA A 75 26.57 -6.46 35.88
N ALA A 76 25.24 -6.48 35.93
CA ALA A 76 24.49 -7.04 37.05
C ALA A 76 24.74 -8.54 37.20
N ILE A 77 24.73 -9.30 36.09
CA ILE A 77 25.02 -10.74 36.10
C ILE A 77 26.45 -10.98 36.59
N MET A 78 27.44 -10.27 36.03
CA MET A 78 28.84 -10.42 36.42
C MET A 78 29.08 -10.00 37.87
N GLY A 79 28.43 -8.95 38.35
CA GLY A 79 28.50 -8.51 39.74
C GLY A 79 27.93 -9.55 40.70
N LEU A 80 26.78 -10.13 40.37
CA LEU A 80 26.15 -11.17 41.20
C LEU A 80 26.92 -12.50 41.10
N ALA A 81 27.55 -12.79 39.96
CA ALA A 81 28.39 -13.96 39.75
C ALA A 81 29.66 -13.98 40.62
N THR A 82 30.01 -12.88 41.29
CA THR A 82 31.13 -12.85 42.26
C THR A 82 30.82 -13.61 43.55
N ILE A 83 29.54 -13.80 43.89
CA ILE A 83 29.08 -14.44 45.13
C ILE A 83 28.27 -15.73 44.90
N MET A 84 27.94 -16.07 43.65
CA MET A 84 27.20 -17.29 43.27
C MET A 84 27.54 -17.74 41.84
N PRO A 85 27.20 -18.97 41.41
CA PRO A 85 27.44 -19.42 40.04
C PRO A 85 26.77 -18.52 38.98
N ALA A 86 27.47 -18.25 37.87
CA ALA A 86 27.02 -17.33 36.82
C ALA A 86 25.65 -17.69 36.22
N TRP A 87 25.33 -18.99 36.10
CA TRP A 87 24.04 -19.45 35.59
C TRP A 87 22.88 -19.05 36.52
N LEU A 88 23.08 -19.12 37.84
CA LEU A 88 22.08 -18.74 38.82
C LEU A 88 21.91 -17.22 38.89
N ALA A 89 23.02 -16.48 38.80
CA ALA A 89 23.01 -15.03 38.70
C ALA A 89 22.19 -14.54 37.49
N ALA A 90 22.39 -15.14 36.32
CA ALA A 90 21.62 -14.83 35.12
C ALA A 90 20.11 -15.08 35.32
N LEU A 91 19.73 -16.21 35.92
CA LEU A 91 18.32 -16.52 36.19
C LEU A 91 17.68 -15.52 37.16
N LEU A 92 18.39 -15.09 38.22
CA LEU A 92 17.86 -14.11 39.17
C LEU A 92 17.67 -12.74 38.53
N VAL A 93 18.63 -12.28 37.72
CA VAL A 93 18.48 -11.01 36.99
C VAL A 93 17.28 -11.10 36.04
N CYS A 94 17.15 -12.18 35.27
CA CYS A 94 15.98 -12.39 34.40
C CYS A 94 14.66 -12.40 35.19
N ALA A 95 14.62 -13.05 36.35
CA ALA A 95 13.42 -13.07 37.21
C ALA A 95 13.05 -11.66 37.70
N ALA A 96 14.03 -10.86 38.11
CA ALA A 96 13.80 -9.46 38.51
C ALA A 96 13.21 -8.62 37.35
N PHE A 97 13.76 -8.76 36.14
CA PHE A 97 13.22 -8.09 34.96
C PHE A 97 11.81 -8.55 34.59
N LEU A 98 11.50 -9.84 34.76
CA LEU A 98 10.15 -10.37 34.51
C LEU A 98 9.12 -9.76 35.47
N VAL A 99 9.46 -9.63 36.75
CA VAL A 99 8.59 -8.96 37.75
C VAL A 99 8.36 -7.50 37.37
N ILE A 100 9.41 -6.76 37.01
CA ILE A 100 9.28 -5.37 36.56
C ILE A 100 8.40 -5.28 35.31
N ALA A 101 8.65 -6.14 34.32
CA ALA A 101 7.87 -6.18 33.08
C ALA A 101 6.40 -6.49 33.34
N LEU A 102 6.09 -7.38 34.28
CA LEU A 102 4.73 -7.70 34.68
C LEU A 102 4.05 -6.50 35.34
N ILE A 103 4.70 -5.81 36.28
CA ILE A 103 4.14 -4.62 36.94
C ILE A 103 3.86 -3.51 35.92
N VAL A 104 4.85 -3.18 35.09
CA VAL A 104 4.71 -2.16 34.05
C VAL A 104 3.66 -2.56 33.02
N GLY A 105 3.63 -3.85 32.63
CA GLY A 105 2.64 -4.41 31.71
C GLY A 105 1.22 -4.30 32.26
N LEU A 106 1.00 -4.59 33.54
CA LEU A 106 -0.31 -4.44 34.18
C LEU A 106 -0.75 -2.97 34.27
N ILE A 107 0.16 -2.06 34.64
CA ILE A 107 -0.12 -0.62 34.66
C ILE A 107 -0.46 -0.11 33.26
N GLY A 108 0.35 -0.52 32.26
CA GLY A 108 0.16 -0.20 30.86
C GLY A 108 -1.17 -0.72 30.33
N TYR A 109 -1.52 -1.96 30.63
CA TYR A 109 -2.80 -2.56 30.29
C TYR A 109 -3.98 -1.81 30.92
N GLY A 110 -3.86 -1.45 32.20
CA GLY A 110 -4.88 -0.66 32.89
C GLY A 110 -5.10 0.73 32.27
N ARG A 111 -4.02 1.40 31.86
CA ARG A 111 -4.06 2.68 31.15
C ARG A 111 -4.62 2.53 29.74
N PHE A 112 -4.17 1.52 29.00
CA PHE A 112 -4.64 1.21 27.65
C PHE A 112 -6.14 0.92 27.61
N LYS A 113 -6.63 0.14 28.57
CA LYS A 113 -8.06 -0.16 28.70
C LYS A 113 -8.91 1.10 28.98
N LYS A 114 -8.36 2.08 29.73
CA LYS A 114 -9.03 3.36 29.99
C LYS A 114 -8.96 4.33 28.80
N ALA A 115 -7.96 4.19 27.94
CA ALA A 115 -7.80 4.99 26.73
C ALA A 115 -8.62 4.45 25.54
N MET A 116 -9.27 3.29 25.68
CA MET A 116 -10.32 2.85 24.76
C MET A 116 -11.68 3.41 25.19
N PRO A 117 -12.49 3.94 24.25
CA PRO A 117 -12.35 3.81 22.81
C PRO A 117 -11.46 4.89 22.17
N LEU A 118 -10.38 4.47 21.50
CA LEU A 118 -9.63 5.32 20.54
C LEU A 118 -10.50 5.72 19.33
N MET A 119 -11.65 5.04 19.23
CA MET A 119 -12.89 5.41 18.57
C MET A 119 -13.46 6.77 19.00
N PRO A 120 -13.38 7.92 18.28
CA PRO A 120 -14.22 9.06 18.63
C PRO A 120 -15.68 8.71 18.29
N GLU A 121 -16.36 8.04 19.23
CA GLU A 121 -17.72 7.52 19.07
C GLU A 121 -18.68 8.62 18.64
N GLU A 122 -18.50 9.82 19.19
CA GLU A 122 -19.29 11.00 18.87
C GLU A 122 -19.09 11.48 17.43
N THR A 123 -17.86 11.51 16.93
CA THR A 123 -17.58 11.91 15.55
C THR A 123 -18.14 10.90 14.56
N ILE A 124 -18.01 9.61 14.86
CA ILE A 124 -18.56 8.54 14.02
C ILE A 124 -20.09 8.54 14.07
N ARG A 125 -20.68 8.82 15.23
CA ARG A 125 -22.14 8.97 15.39
C ARG A 125 -22.67 10.15 14.58
N GLY A 126 -22.00 11.30 14.62
CA GLY A 126 -22.32 12.46 13.79
C GLY A 126 -22.27 12.13 12.29
N LEU A 127 -21.19 11.49 11.83
CA LEU A 127 -21.07 11.05 10.43
C LEU A 127 -22.20 10.10 10.01
N LYS A 128 -22.55 9.12 10.86
CA LYS A 128 -23.66 8.20 10.58
C LYS A 128 -25.02 8.89 10.57
N TYR A 129 -25.22 9.89 11.43
CA TYR A 129 -26.41 10.72 11.45
C TYR A 129 -26.54 11.53 10.16
N ASP A 130 -25.47 12.21 9.75
CA ASP A 130 -25.46 13.00 8.51
C ASP A 130 -25.71 12.14 7.27
N LEU A 131 -25.11 10.94 7.21
CA LEU A 131 -25.38 9.96 6.15
C LEU A 131 -26.80 9.41 6.19
N GLY A 132 -27.36 9.19 7.38
CA GLY A 132 -28.73 8.73 7.57
C GLY A 132 -29.74 9.74 7.05
N ILE A 133 -29.56 11.01 7.41
CA ILE A 133 -30.39 12.12 6.92
C ILE A 133 -30.21 12.30 5.39
N ALA A 134 -28.99 12.18 4.87
CA ALA A 134 -28.75 12.27 3.43
C ALA A 134 -29.43 11.15 2.62
N LYS A 135 -29.64 9.97 3.24
CA LYS A 135 -30.23 8.79 2.59
C LYS A 135 -31.74 8.69 2.77
N GLU A 136 -32.23 8.94 3.98
CA GLU A 136 -33.61 8.66 4.40
C GLU A 136 -34.42 9.96 4.68
N GLY A 137 -33.76 11.12 4.65
CA GLY A 137 -34.40 12.42 4.84
C GLY A 137 -35.07 12.55 6.20
N SER A 138 -36.24 13.19 6.25
CA SER A 138 -37.00 13.40 7.50
C SER A 138 -37.57 12.12 8.12
N SER A 139 -37.47 10.98 7.41
CA SER A 139 -37.92 9.68 7.93
C SER A 139 -36.83 8.95 8.73
N PHE A 140 -35.60 9.47 8.74
CA PHE A 140 -34.50 8.91 9.49
C PHE A 140 -34.73 9.05 11.00
N ASP A 141 -34.79 7.92 11.71
CA ASP A 141 -34.86 7.90 13.17
C ASP A 141 -33.44 7.86 13.77
N ALA A 142 -33.03 8.98 14.35
CA ALA A 142 -31.75 9.14 15.02
C ALA A 142 -31.55 8.17 16.19
N ALA A 143 -32.63 7.69 16.80
CA ALA A 143 -32.58 6.77 17.92
C ALA A 143 -31.98 5.41 17.55
N VAL A 144 -32.01 5.02 16.27
CA VAL A 144 -31.41 3.77 15.75
C VAL A 144 -29.87 3.78 15.89
N LEU A 145 -29.24 4.95 15.98
CA LEU A 145 -27.79 5.06 16.14
C LEU A 145 -27.31 4.86 17.58
N ASP A 146 -28.19 4.94 18.58
CA ASP A 146 -27.84 4.68 19.98
C ASP A 146 -27.99 3.17 20.27
N PRO A 147 -26.89 2.44 20.54
CA PRO A 147 -26.94 1.00 20.80
C PRO A 147 -27.78 0.61 22.04
N LYS A 148 -28.11 1.56 22.92
CA LYS A 148 -28.97 1.30 24.09
C LYS A 148 -30.45 1.54 23.82
N SER A 149 -30.82 2.13 22.68
CA SER A 149 -32.22 2.43 22.37
C SER A 149 -33.02 1.15 22.04
N PRO A 150 -34.33 1.14 22.34
CA PRO A 150 -35.22 0.06 21.91
C PRO A 150 -35.30 -0.06 20.39
N GLN A 151 -35.18 1.05 19.64
CA GLN A 151 -35.19 1.03 18.17
C GLN A 151 -33.95 0.35 17.58
N ALA A 152 -32.75 0.55 18.15
CA ALA A 152 -31.53 -0.12 17.70
C ALA A 152 -31.60 -1.64 17.94
N LYS A 153 -32.18 -2.07 19.06
CA LYS A 153 -32.43 -3.49 19.36
C LYS A 153 -33.45 -4.09 18.40
N ALA A 154 -34.54 -3.38 18.12
CA ALA A 154 -35.55 -3.82 17.15
C ALA A 154 -34.98 -3.89 15.72
N ALA A 155 -34.16 -2.92 15.30
CA ALA A 155 -33.50 -2.93 14.00
C ALA A 155 -32.48 -4.07 13.86
N LYS A 156 -31.76 -4.40 14.94
CA LYS A 156 -30.85 -5.55 14.98
C LYS A 156 -31.61 -6.87 14.91
N ALA A 157 -32.67 -7.02 15.70
CA ALA A 157 -33.54 -8.20 15.68
C ALA A 157 -34.19 -8.40 14.30
N ALA A 158 -34.71 -7.32 13.68
CA ALA A 158 -35.27 -7.37 12.33
C ALA A 158 -34.22 -7.76 11.27
N LYS A 159 -32.97 -7.28 11.38
CA LYS A 159 -31.87 -7.72 10.52
C LYS A 159 -31.50 -9.19 10.72
N GLU A 160 -31.47 -9.66 11.97
CA GLU A 160 -31.18 -11.05 12.30
C GLU A 160 -32.29 -11.99 11.82
N GLU A 161 -33.56 -11.60 11.97
CA GLU A 161 -34.71 -12.32 11.42
C GLU A 161 -34.72 -12.32 9.89
N ALA A 162 -34.41 -11.19 9.24
CA ALA A 162 -34.29 -11.12 7.79
C ALA A 162 -33.13 -11.98 7.28
N ALA A 163 -32.01 -12.00 7.99
CA ALA A 163 -30.88 -12.88 7.68
C ALA A 163 -31.22 -14.36 7.92
N ALA A 164 -31.99 -14.68 8.96
CA ALA A 164 -32.46 -16.04 9.23
C ALA A 164 -33.46 -16.51 8.16
N LYS A 165 -34.43 -15.67 7.76
CA LYS A 165 -35.38 -15.94 6.68
C LYS A 165 -34.66 -16.10 5.34
N ALA A 166 -33.69 -15.24 5.04
CA ALA A 166 -32.89 -15.36 3.81
C ALA A 166 -32.01 -16.62 3.81
N LYS A 167 -31.51 -17.07 4.97
CA LYS A 167 -30.80 -18.35 5.10
C LYS A 167 -31.75 -19.53 4.93
N ALA A 168 -32.90 -19.51 5.59
CA ALA A 168 -33.93 -20.55 5.48
C ALA A 168 -34.47 -20.67 4.04
N GLU A 169 -34.66 -19.56 3.34
CA GLU A 169 -35.07 -19.56 1.93
C GLU A 169 -33.97 -20.11 1.02
N LYS A 170 -32.70 -19.79 1.27
CA LYS A 170 -31.57 -20.38 0.56
C LYS A 170 -31.41 -21.87 0.84
N GLU A 171 -31.66 -22.31 2.07
CA GLU A 171 -31.62 -23.72 2.47
C GLU A 171 -32.80 -24.50 1.89
N ALA A 172 -34.01 -23.91 1.86
CA ALA A 172 -35.19 -24.48 1.22
C ALA A 172 -35.01 -24.58 -0.30
N LYS A 173 -34.42 -23.56 -0.94
CA LYS A 173 -34.06 -23.61 -2.36
C LYS A 173 -33.01 -24.70 -2.64
N LYS A 174 -31.99 -24.83 -1.80
CA LYS A 174 -30.99 -25.92 -1.90
C LYS A 174 -31.56 -27.31 -1.65
N ALA A 175 -32.55 -27.44 -0.75
CA ALA A 175 -33.25 -28.69 -0.47
C ALA A 175 -34.20 -29.08 -1.62
N ALA A 176 -34.84 -28.10 -2.26
CA ALA A 176 -35.66 -28.32 -3.46
C ALA A 176 -34.82 -28.63 -4.71
N GLU A 177 -33.56 -28.21 -4.74
CA GLU A 177 -32.59 -28.54 -5.79
C GLU A 177 -31.86 -29.87 -5.56
N GLN A 178 -32.16 -30.58 -4.48
CA GLN A 178 -31.58 -31.90 -4.23
C GLN A 178 -32.14 -32.85 -5.31
N PRO A 179 -31.30 -33.34 -6.24
CA PRO A 179 -31.80 -34.23 -7.28
C PRO A 179 -32.29 -35.50 -6.59
N ASP A 180 -33.48 -35.96 -6.97
CA ASP A 180 -34.01 -37.28 -6.64
C ASP A 180 -33.02 -38.34 -7.14
N LEU A 181 -32.04 -38.62 -6.31
CA LEU A 181 -31.11 -39.72 -6.48
C LEU A 181 -31.93 -40.95 -6.14
N GLY A 182 -32.58 -41.50 -7.17
CA GLY A 182 -33.32 -42.75 -7.12
C GLY A 182 -32.52 -43.90 -6.48
N PRO A 183 -33.07 -45.12 -6.46
CA PRO A 183 -32.55 -46.23 -5.66
C PRO A 183 -31.03 -46.39 -5.82
N ALA A 184 -30.35 -46.61 -4.69
CA ALA A 184 -28.89 -46.59 -4.58
C ALA A 184 -28.24 -47.31 -5.79
N PRO A 185 -27.25 -46.69 -6.48
CA PRO A 185 -26.68 -47.24 -7.70
C PRO A 185 -26.23 -48.69 -7.48
N THR A 186 -26.69 -49.59 -8.35
CA THR A 186 -26.35 -51.01 -8.24
C THR A 186 -24.84 -51.20 -8.45
N GLU A 187 -24.28 -52.30 -7.93
CA GLU A 187 -22.84 -52.57 -8.05
C GLU A 187 -22.36 -52.52 -9.52
N ALA A 188 -23.20 -52.96 -10.45
CA ALA A 188 -22.94 -52.88 -11.89
C ALA A 188 -22.83 -51.43 -12.40
N ASP A 189 -23.64 -50.51 -11.88
CA ASP A 189 -23.60 -49.09 -12.25
C ASP A 189 -22.35 -48.41 -11.69
N LEU A 190 -21.94 -48.79 -10.47
CA LEU A 190 -20.70 -48.31 -9.87
C LEU A 190 -19.48 -48.76 -10.66
N ARG A 191 -19.45 -50.02 -11.12
CA ARG A 191 -18.37 -50.55 -11.99
C ARG A 191 -18.31 -49.80 -13.32
N ARG A 192 -19.46 -49.55 -13.95
CA ARG A 192 -19.54 -48.75 -15.19
C ARG A 192 -19.00 -47.33 -15.01
N ARG A 193 -19.35 -46.66 -13.90
CA ARG A 193 -18.87 -45.31 -13.58
C ARG A 193 -17.36 -45.29 -13.30
N LEU A 194 -16.85 -46.31 -12.62
CA LEU A 194 -15.42 -46.48 -12.37
C LEU A 194 -14.64 -46.66 -13.68
N ASP A 195 -15.15 -47.47 -14.60
CA ASP A 195 -14.53 -47.66 -15.92
C ASP A 195 -14.55 -46.39 -16.76
N GLN A 196 -15.67 -45.64 -16.75
CA GLN A 196 -15.76 -44.33 -17.40
C GLN A 196 -14.74 -43.34 -16.83
N ARG A 197 -14.60 -43.27 -15.51
CA ARG A 197 -13.60 -42.40 -14.85
C ARG A 197 -12.17 -42.79 -15.22
N ARG A 198 -11.84 -44.09 -15.26
CA ARG A 198 -10.51 -44.56 -15.65
C ARG A 198 -10.15 -44.17 -17.07
N ARG A 199 -11.08 -44.33 -18.01
CA ARG A 199 -10.88 -43.89 -19.41
C ARG A 199 -10.71 -42.38 -19.50
N HIS A 200 -11.51 -41.61 -18.77
CA HIS A 200 -11.41 -40.17 -18.74
C HIS A 200 -10.07 -39.69 -18.17
N LEU A 201 -9.61 -40.27 -17.06
CA LEU A 201 -8.30 -39.95 -16.48
C LEU A 201 -7.14 -40.34 -17.40
N THR A 202 -7.31 -41.40 -18.19
CA THR A 202 -6.30 -41.79 -19.19
C THR A 202 -6.22 -40.73 -20.31
N GLY A 203 -7.37 -40.25 -20.81
CA GLY A 203 -7.40 -39.17 -21.79
C GLY A 203 -6.78 -37.88 -21.27
N VAL A 204 -7.11 -37.48 -20.04
CA VAL A 204 -6.51 -36.29 -19.39
C VAL A 204 -5.00 -36.45 -19.23
N ARG A 205 -4.50 -37.65 -18.90
CA ARG A 205 -3.06 -37.93 -18.84
C ARG A 205 -2.39 -37.77 -20.19
N ASP A 206 -3.02 -38.27 -21.26
CA ASP A 206 -2.46 -38.22 -22.60
C ASP A 206 -2.42 -36.79 -23.13
N GLU A 207 -3.48 -36.02 -22.88
CA GLU A 207 -3.58 -34.58 -23.20
C GLU A 207 -2.55 -33.75 -22.41
N LEU A 208 -2.39 -34.02 -21.11
CA LEU A 208 -1.31 -33.41 -20.30
C LEU A 208 0.08 -33.77 -20.83
N GLY A 209 0.28 -34.99 -21.34
CA GLY A 209 1.55 -35.41 -21.93
C GLY A 209 1.88 -34.67 -23.22
N GLU A 210 0.86 -34.32 -24.01
CA GLU A 210 0.99 -33.53 -25.23
C GLU A 210 1.21 -32.04 -24.93
N GLU A 211 0.49 -31.49 -23.95
CA GLU A 211 0.62 -30.09 -23.52
C GLU A 211 1.94 -29.80 -22.75
N LEU A 212 2.49 -30.81 -22.07
CA LEU A 212 3.75 -30.72 -21.32
C LEU A 212 4.99 -31.11 -22.15
N ASP A 213 4.94 -31.09 -23.48
CA ASP A 213 6.16 -31.13 -24.29
C ASP A 213 6.92 -29.79 -24.21
N VAL A 214 7.44 -29.53 -23.01
CA VAL A 214 8.26 -28.38 -22.62
C VAL A 214 9.49 -28.27 -23.52
N LYS A 215 9.95 -29.37 -24.13
CA LYS A 215 11.11 -29.35 -25.03
C LYS A 215 10.79 -28.65 -26.34
N THR A 216 9.64 -28.96 -26.94
CA THR A 216 9.20 -28.33 -28.19
C THR A 216 8.77 -26.88 -27.95
N GLN A 217 8.06 -26.61 -26.85
CA GLN A 217 7.73 -25.23 -26.46
C GLN A 217 8.97 -24.39 -26.14
N ALA A 218 9.97 -24.95 -25.45
CA ALA A 218 11.23 -24.25 -25.17
C ALA A 218 12.06 -23.98 -26.45
N GLN A 219 12.06 -24.92 -27.40
CA GLN A 219 12.70 -24.70 -28.71
C GLN A 219 12.00 -23.61 -29.52
N ALA A 220 10.67 -23.59 -29.52
CA ALA A 220 9.89 -22.52 -30.17
C ALA A 220 10.13 -21.15 -29.52
N LEU A 221 10.21 -21.10 -28.19
CA LEU A 221 10.47 -19.87 -27.45
C LEU A 221 11.92 -19.38 -27.68
N LEU A 222 12.90 -20.29 -27.70
CA LEU A 222 14.28 -19.94 -28.06
C LEU A 222 14.39 -19.41 -29.49
N ALA A 223 13.71 -20.03 -30.46
CA ALA A 223 13.69 -19.56 -31.84
C ALA A 223 13.04 -18.17 -31.97
N ALA A 224 11.91 -17.94 -31.29
CA ALA A 224 11.24 -16.64 -31.26
C ALA A 224 12.10 -15.55 -30.57
N THR A 225 12.91 -15.94 -29.58
CA THR A 225 13.82 -15.03 -28.90
C THR A 225 15.02 -14.67 -29.77
N ALA A 226 15.57 -15.64 -30.51
CA ALA A 226 16.68 -15.43 -31.44
C ALA A 226 16.29 -14.43 -32.54
N HIS A 227 15.11 -14.60 -33.14
CA HIS A 227 14.65 -13.73 -34.22
C HIS A 227 14.46 -12.28 -33.74
N ARG A 228 13.89 -12.06 -32.55
CA ARG A 228 13.77 -10.70 -31.98
C ARG A 228 15.11 -10.06 -31.64
N LEU A 229 16.12 -10.87 -31.33
CA LEU A 229 17.45 -10.37 -31.02
C LEU A 229 18.16 -9.88 -32.29
N GLU A 230 17.98 -10.60 -33.40
CA GLU A 230 18.45 -10.22 -34.72
C GLU A 230 17.72 -8.96 -35.22
N ASP A 231 16.39 -8.91 -35.14
CA ASP A 231 15.61 -7.71 -35.48
C ASP A 231 16.05 -6.49 -34.66
N GLY A 232 16.34 -6.70 -33.38
CA GLY A 232 16.86 -5.67 -32.48
C GLY A 232 18.26 -5.20 -32.84
N LYS A 233 19.11 -6.09 -33.36
CA LYS A 233 20.46 -5.76 -33.82
C LYS A 233 20.42 -4.95 -35.11
N ASP A 234 19.61 -5.37 -36.07
CA ASP A 234 19.46 -4.67 -37.35
C ASP A 234 18.90 -3.27 -37.16
N LEU A 235 17.94 -3.10 -36.25
CA LEU A 235 17.38 -1.79 -35.91
C LEU A 235 18.38 -0.88 -35.19
N VAL A 236 19.32 -1.46 -34.44
CA VAL A 236 20.43 -0.71 -33.82
C VAL A 236 21.47 -0.33 -34.87
N ASP A 237 21.83 -1.24 -35.77
CA ASP A 237 22.78 -0.99 -36.85
C ASP A 237 22.26 0.08 -37.82
N ASP A 238 20.97 0.04 -38.17
CA ASP A 238 20.29 1.08 -38.95
C ASP A 238 20.32 2.44 -38.24
N ARG A 239 20.10 2.45 -36.92
CA ARG A 239 20.14 3.69 -36.13
C ARG A 239 21.55 4.26 -36.04
N ILE A 240 22.57 3.40 -35.96
CA ILE A 240 23.98 3.79 -35.98
C ILE A 240 24.37 4.32 -37.36
N ALA A 241 23.92 3.67 -38.44
CA ALA A 241 24.14 4.12 -39.82
C ALA A 241 23.46 5.47 -40.08
N ALA A 242 22.22 5.65 -39.62
CA ALA A 242 21.51 6.93 -39.68
C ALA A 242 22.26 8.03 -38.93
N PHE A 243 22.81 7.72 -37.75
CA PHE A 243 23.61 8.69 -36.97
C PHE A 243 24.92 9.07 -37.68
N ARG A 244 25.58 8.11 -38.31
CA ARG A 244 26.81 8.33 -39.10
C ARG A 244 26.54 9.21 -40.31
N ASN A 245 25.50 8.89 -41.09
CA ASN A 245 25.07 9.70 -42.22
C ASN A 245 24.68 11.13 -41.78
N HIS A 246 24.11 11.28 -40.58
CA HIS A 246 23.79 12.60 -40.02
C HIS A 246 25.04 13.39 -39.59
N ALA A 247 26.10 12.70 -39.17
CA ALA A 247 27.40 13.29 -38.85
C ALA A 247 28.18 13.68 -40.12
N ASP A 248 28.13 12.86 -41.16
CA ASP A 248 28.73 13.17 -42.46
C ASP A 248 27.99 14.32 -43.19
N ALA A 249 26.65 14.40 -43.05
CA ALA A 249 25.87 15.55 -43.51
C ALA A 249 26.17 16.85 -42.73
N ALA A 250 26.69 16.75 -41.50
CA ALA A 250 27.19 17.88 -40.72
C ALA A 250 28.65 18.26 -41.08
N ALA A 251 29.37 17.42 -41.83
CA ALA A 251 30.73 17.67 -42.31
C ALA A 251 30.78 18.25 -43.74
N ALA A 252 29.64 18.43 -44.41
CA ALA A 252 29.57 19.15 -45.69
C ALA A 252 29.92 20.64 -45.50
N PRO A 253 30.75 21.26 -46.37
CA PRO A 253 31.26 22.60 -46.15
C PRO A 253 30.16 23.64 -46.31
N LYS A 254 29.67 24.20 -45.21
CA LYS A 254 28.85 25.41 -45.24
C LYS A 254 29.76 26.64 -45.28
N THR A 255 29.73 27.30 -46.42
CA THR A 255 30.22 28.66 -46.64
C THR A 255 29.68 29.62 -45.57
N ALA A 256 30.62 30.37 -44.98
CA ALA A 256 30.49 31.68 -44.33
C ALA A 256 29.49 31.87 -43.16
N GLY A 257 30.04 32.28 -42.01
CA GLY A 257 29.36 33.21 -41.09
C GLY A 257 29.22 32.76 -39.62
N GLY A 258 30.23 33.06 -38.80
CA GLY A 258 30.05 33.70 -37.48
C GLY A 258 29.43 32.93 -36.29
N SER A 259 30.25 32.83 -35.23
CA SER A 259 29.89 32.89 -33.80
C SER A 259 29.64 31.60 -32.99
N ALA A 260 30.60 31.33 -32.10
CA ALA A 260 30.50 30.88 -30.70
C ALA A 260 29.61 29.68 -30.31
N ALA A 261 30.24 28.62 -29.77
CA ALA A 261 29.85 28.01 -28.48
C ALA A 261 30.77 26.83 -28.10
N THR A 262 31.75 27.08 -27.23
CA THR A 262 32.43 26.07 -26.42
C THR A 262 31.49 25.55 -25.33
N GLY A 263 30.92 24.34 -25.50
CA GLY A 263 30.04 23.75 -24.47
C GLY A 263 29.85 22.23 -24.47
N GLY A 264 30.19 21.52 -25.55
CA GLY A 264 29.85 20.09 -25.70
C GLY A 264 30.75 19.09 -24.95
N SER A 265 32.03 19.43 -24.71
CA SER A 265 32.99 18.42 -24.23
C SER A 265 32.91 18.11 -22.73
N LYS A 266 32.33 19.00 -21.92
CA LYS A 266 32.18 18.77 -20.46
C LYS A 266 30.96 17.93 -20.09
N ALA A 267 29.91 17.91 -20.91
CA ALA A 267 28.71 17.10 -20.67
C ALA A 267 28.94 15.59 -20.92
N ALA A 268 29.75 15.26 -21.93
CA ALA A 268 30.10 13.87 -22.25
C ALA A 268 31.01 13.22 -21.18
N ALA A 269 31.88 14.00 -20.54
CA ALA A 269 32.79 13.52 -19.48
C ALA A 269 32.06 13.24 -18.15
N GLU A 270 30.96 13.93 -17.85
CA GLU A 270 30.17 13.75 -16.63
C GLU A 270 29.20 12.55 -16.71
N LEU A 271 28.66 12.23 -17.90
CA LEU A 271 27.78 11.06 -18.08
C LEU A 271 28.52 9.73 -17.84
N GLY A 272 29.79 9.63 -18.23
CA GLY A 272 30.59 8.41 -18.05
C GLY A 272 30.92 8.06 -16.60
N LYS A 273 30.92 9.04 -15.68
CA LYS A 273 31.15 8.80 -14.25
C LYS A 273 29.94 8.20 -13.54
N ARG A 274 28.72 8.43 -14.05
CA ARG A 274 27.47 8.04 -13.38
C ARG A 274 27.04 6.59 -13.58
N TRP A 275 27.62 5.90 -14.56
CA TRP A 275 27.23 4.52 -14.91
C TRP A 275 28.17 3.43 -14.35
N LYS A 276 29.30 3.83 -13.74
CA LYS A 276 30.21 2.91 -13.03
C LYS A 276 29.55 2.08 -11.91
N PRO A 277 28.64 2.61 -11.04
CA PRO A 277 28.01 1.79 -10.01
C PRO A 277 26.95 0.81 -10.55
N LEU A 278 26.39 1.04 -11.75
CA LEU A 278 25.40 0.13 -12.35
C LEU A 278 26.05 -1.08 -13.03
N ALA A 279 27.25 -0.92 -13.58
CA ALA A 279 28.04 -2.04 -14.12
C ALA A 279 28.44 -3.04 -13.02
N ALA A 280 28.69 -2.58 -11.79
CA ALA A 280 28.96 -3.44 -10.63
C ALA A 280 27.71 -4.26 -10.21
N LEU A 281 26.51 -3.76 -10.46
CA LEU A 281 25.24 -4.46 -10.17
C LEU A 281 24.93 -5.55 -11.22
N ALA A 282 25.30 -5.32 -12.48
CA ALA A 282 25.21 -6.33 -13.54
C ALA A 282 26.19 -7.51 -13.31
N ALA A 283 27.38 -7.26 -12.76
CA ALA A 283 28.31 -8.32 -12.39
C ALA A 283 27.79 -9.18 -11.21
N SER A 284 27.07 -8.58 -10.26
CA SER A 284 26.51 -9.27 -9.08
C SER A 284 25.38 -10.25 -9.41
N THR A 285 24.54 -9.92 -10.39
CA THR A 285 23.43 -10.79 -10.82
C THR A 285 23.92 -12.05 -11.54
N ALA A 286 24.99 -11.94 -12.35
CA ALA A 286 25.60 -13.10 -13.00
C ALA A 286 26.22 -14.10 -11.98
N THR A 287 26.86 -13.59 -10.93
CA THR A 287 27.41 -14.43 -9.86
C THR A 287 26.32 -15.09 -9.01
N PHE A 288 25.19 -14.42 -8.76
CA PHE A 288 24.06 -14.97 -8.01
C PHE A 288 23.39 -16.12 -8.77
N VAL A 289 23.19 -15.99 -10.08
CA VAL A 289 22.60 -17.05 -10.92
C VAL A 289 23.53 -18.27 -11.01
N PHE A 290 24.85 -18.06 -11.07
CA PHE A 290 25.83 -19.16 -11.05
C PHE A 290 25.83 -19.93 -9.72
N LEU A 291 25.77 -19.22 -8.58
CA LEU A 291 25.69 -19.82 -7.25
C LEU A 291 24.36 -20.57 -7.03
N LEU A 292 23.23 -20.02 -7.49
CA LEU A 292 21.92 -20.68 -7.41
C LEU A 292 21.91 -22.00 -8.19
N ARG A 293 22.50 -22.01 -9.40
CA ARG A 293 22.62 -23.20 -10.24
C ARG A 293 23.53 -24.28 -9.62
N ARG A 294 24.53 -23.88 -8.82
CA ARG A 294 25.43 -24.82 -8.12
C ARG A 294 24.80 -25.42 -6.86
N LEU A 295 23.91 -24.68 -6.19
CA LEU A 295 23.17 -25.17 -5.01
C LEU A 295 22.05 -26.18 -5.36
N LEU A 296 21.45 -26.06 -6.54
CA LEU A 296 20.36 -26.95 -7.00
C LEU A 296 20.85 -28.26 -7.65
N LYS A 297 22.17 -28.43 -7.79
CA LYS A 297 22.81 -29.59 -8.44
C LYS A 297 23.76 -30.37 -7.52
N GLY A 298 23.85 -29.99 -6.25
CA GLY A 298 24.48 -30.77 -5.19
C GLY A 298 23.40 -31.30 -4.25
#